data_AF-D8FAS7-F1
#
_entry.id   AF-D8FAS7-F1
#
_cell.length_a   1.000
_cell.length_b   1.000
_cell.length_c   1.000
_cell.angle_alpha   90.00
_cell.angle_beta   90.00
_cell.angle_gamma   90.00
#
_symmetry.space_group_name_H-M   'P 1'
#
loop_
_entity.id
_entity.type
_entity.pdbx_description
1 polymer ?
#
loop_
_entity_poly.entity_id
_entity_poly.type
_entity_poly.pdbx_seq_one_letter_code
_entity_poly.pdbx_strand_id
1 'polypeptide(L)'
;MKQRIRTALRVFAKSKNWSGYPSKFRLTRFEEKDADLPVTPLFAVERLNEAIRKAKDRFLKIQNEKGYWVFDLEADTTIPSEYILLQRFLGHEIPEDLKRRIAAYLRNRQLENGGWPLYHEGEANISASVKSYFALKQLGGLSRCFPYGPGQAIYPE
;
A
#
# COMPACT_ATOMS: atom_id res chain seq x y z
N MET A 1 10.46 -6.76 32.52
CA MET A 1 11.24 -7.47 31.47
C MET A 1 11.62 -6.46 30.39
N LYS A 2 12.73 -5.75 30.61
CA LYS A 2 13.05 -4.42 30.06
C LYS A 2 14.40 -4.41 29.32
N GLN A 3 14.70 -5.45 28.54
CA GLN A 3 15.93 -5.52 27.75
C GLN A 3 15.65 -6.33 26.49
N ARG A 4 15.36 -5.65 25.36
CA ARG A 4 15.54 -6.20 24.00
C ARG A 4 15.19 -5.28 22.80
N ILE A 5 15.13 -3.95 22.98
CA ILE A 5 14.79 -3.01 21.88
C ILE A 5 15.95 -2.04 21.53
N ARG A 6 17.13 -2.16 22.14
CA ARG A 6 18.24 -1.20 21.92
C ARG A 6 19.19 -1.51 20.75
N THR A 7 19.00 -2.59 19.99
CA THR A 7 19.99 -3.00 18.97
C THR A 7 19.67 -2.52 17.55
N ALA A 8 18.44 -2.11 17.24
CA ALA A 8 18.05 -1.75 15.86
C ALA A 8 18.22 -0.26 15.49
N LEU A 9 18.46 0.64 16.45
CA LEU A 9 18.48 2.09 16.20
C LEU A 9 19.88 2.69 15.94
N ARG A 10 20.94 1.88 15.90
CA ARG A 10 22.32 2.38 15.66
C ARG A 10 22.75 2.42 14.20
N VAL A 11 21.97 1.85 13.28
CA VAL A 11 22.37 1.73 11.87
C VAL A 11 22.11 3.02 11.07
N PHE A 12 21.21 3.90 11.52
CA PHE A 12 20.81 5.09 10.74
C PHE A 12 21.29 6.45 11.28
N ALA A 13 22.01 6.48 12.40
CA ALA A 13 22.39 7.74 13.08
C ALA A 13 23.88 8.11 12.92
N LYS A 14 24.49 7.87 11.76
CA LYS A 14 25.80 8.46 11.44
C LYS A 14 25.79 9.05 10.05
N SER A 15 25.45 10.34 9.95
CA SER A 15 25.79 11.12 8.78
C SER A 15 27.30 11.04 8.61
N LYS A 16 27.74 10.55 7.46
CA LYS A 16 29.15 10.49 7.10
C LYS A 16 29.28 11.20 5.77
N ASN A 17 29.96 12.34 5.85
CA ASN A 17 30.27 13.28 4.79
C ASN A 17 30.63 12.55 3.49
N TRP A 18 29.82 12.79 2.47
CA TRP A 18 29.93 12.20 1.14
C TRP A 18 31.09 12.87 0.39
N SER A 19 32.21 12.15 0.25
CA SER A 19 33.36 12.59 -0.56
C SER A 19 33.60 11.62 -1.70
N GLY A 20 32.82 11.76 -2.78
CA GLY A 20 33.11 11.25 -4.13
C GLY A 20 33.13 9.73 -4.32
N TYR A 21 32.82 9.28 -5.54
CA TYR A 21 33.03 7.89 -5.96
C TYR A 21 34.49 7.69 -6.37
N PRO A 22 35.24 6.71 -5.79
CA PRO A 22 36.55 6.36 -6.31
C PRO A 22 36.38 5.59 -7.64
N SER A 23 36.95 6.12 -8.71
CA SER A 23 36.74 5.68 -10.11
C SER A 23 37.42 4.37 -10.53
N LYS A 24 37.73 3.44 -9.60
CA LYS A 24 38.34 2.15 -9.94
C LYS A 24 37.88 1.03 -9.02
N PHE A 25 36.64 0.57 -9.18
CA PHE A 25 36.23 -0.75 -8.70
C PHE A 25 36.78 -1.80 -9.66
N ARG A 26 37.97 -2.34 -9.36
CA ARG A 26 38.46 -3.57 -9.99
C ARG A 26 37.78 -4.72 -9.26
N LEU A 27 36.77 -5.33 -9.89
CA LEU A 27 36.17 -6.58 -9.42
C LEU A 27 37.27 -7.66 -9.47
N THR A 28 37.90 -7.96 -8.34
CA THR A 28 38.68 -9.19 -8.20
C THR A 28 37.70 -10.35 -8.30
N ARG A 29 37.89 -11.21 -9.31
CA ARG A 29 37.17 -12.46 -9.48
C ARG A 29 37.19 -13.20 -8.14
N PHE A 30 36.03 -13.39 -7.52
CA PHE A 30 35.92 -14.28 -6.37
C PHE A 30 36.30 -15.68 -6.86
N GLU A 31 37.39 -16.23 -6.35
CA GLU A 31 37.67 -17.64 -6.50
C GLU A 31 36.63 -18.42 -5.68
N GLU A 32 35.78 -19.14 -6.39
CA GLU A 32 34.80 -20.05 -5.82
C GLU A 32 35.55 -21.23 -5.22
N LYS A 33 35.76 -21.18 -3.91
CA LYS A 33 36.26 -22.33 -3.16
C LYS A 33 35.03 -23.08 -2.67
N ASP A 34 34.65 -24.13 -3.38
CA ASP A 34 33.56 -25.04 -3.04
C ASP A 34 33.84 -25.66 -1.66
N ALA A 35 33.33 -25.01 -0.61
CA ALA A 35 33.30 -25.56 0.71
C ALA A 35 32.05 -26.45 0.81
N ASP A 36 32.23 -27.72 1.18
CA ASP A 36 31.20 -28.70 1.55
C ASP A 36 30.38 -28.26 2.77
N LEU A 37 29.71 -27.11 2.66
CA LEU A 37 28.69 -26.67 3.57
C LEU A 37 27.39 -27.39 3.18
N PRO A 38 26.59 -27.88 4.15
CA PRO A 38 25.30 -28.47 3.84
C PRO A 38 24.42 -27.39 3.19
N VAL A 39 24.34 -27.44 1.87
CA VAL A 39 23.41 -26.62 1.07
C VAL A 39 22.03 -27.11 1.43
N THR A 40 21.41 -26.47 2.42
CA THR A 40 19.97 -26.62 2.62
C THR A 40 19.36 -25.88 1.42
N PRO A 41 18.75 -26.57 0.45
CA PRO A 41 18.26 -25.89 -0.74
C PRO A 41 17.16 -24.92 -0.27
N LEU A 42 17.45 -23.62 -0.34
CA LEU A 42 16.53 -22.55 0.06
C LEU A 42 15.15 -22.72 -0.61
N PHE A 43 15.11 -23.41 -1.76
CA PHE A 43 13.91 -23.95 -2.37
C PHE A 43 14.20 -25.36 -2.92
N ALA A 44 13.68 -26.40 -2.27
CA ALA A 44 13.56 -27.71 -2.92
C ALA A 44 12.66 -27.55 -4.16
N VAL A 45 13.07 -28.07 -5.31
CA VAL A 45 12.36 -27.94 -6.59
C VAL A 45 10.91 -28.39 -6.46
N GLU A 46 10.65 -29.40 -5.62
CA GLU A 46 9.33 -29.92 -5.30
C GLU A 46 8.43 -28.87 -4.65
N ARG A 47 8.96 -28.11 -3.68
CA ARG A 47 8.21 -27.04 -2.99
C ARG A 47 7.87 -25.89 -3.94
N LEU A 48 8.79 -25.55 -4.84
CA LEU A 48 8.55 -24.53 -5.87
C LEU A 48 7.43 -24.98 -6.83
N ASN A 49 7.48 -26.22 -7.32
CA ASN A 49 6.46 -26.78 -8.18
C ASN A 49 5.09 -26.86 -7.50
N GLU A 50 5.05 -27.15 -6.20
CA GLU A 50 3.81 -27.11 -5.43
C GLU A 50 3.24 -25.69 -5.34
N ALA A 51 4.07 -24.68 -5.05
CA ALA A 51 3.64 -23.28 -5.01
C ALA A 51 3.09 -22.81 -6.37
N ILE A 52 3.77 -23.16 -7.47
CA ILE A 52 3.31 -22.84 -8.83
C ILE A 52 1.96 -23.48 -9.12
N ARG A 53 1.79 -24.78 -8.79
CA ARG A 53 0.50 -25.47 -8.98
C ARG A 53 -0.62 -24.79 -8.20
N LYS A 54 -0.41 -24.51 -6.91
CA LYS A 54 -1.40 -23.82 -6.06
C LYS A 54 -1.78 -22.44 -6.59
N ALA A 55 -0.81 -21.64 -7.02
CA ALA A 55 -1.06 -20.32 -7.59
C ALA A 55 -1.86 -20.43 -8.89
N LYS A 56 -1.43 -21.30 -9.82
CA LYS A 56 -2.13 -21.55 -11.09
C LYS A 56 -3.57 -21.99 -10.85
N ASP A 57 -3.77 -22.99 -10.00
CA ASP A 57 -5.09 -23.54 -9.71
C ASP A 57 -6.01 -22.47 -9.06
N ARG A 58 -5.44 -21.60 -8.22
CA ARG A 58 -6.17 -20.45 -7.66
C ARG A 58 -6.59 -19.46 -8.74
N PHE A 59 -5.69 -19.04 -9.62
CA PHE A 59 -6.00 -18.10 -10.71
C PHE A 59 -7.02 -18.67 -11.69
N LEU A 60 -6.89 -19.94 -12.08
CA LEU A 60 -7.88 -20.59 -12.94
C LEU A 60 -9.26 -20.68 -12.27
N LYS A 61 -9.32 -20.94 -10.95
CA LYS A 61 -10.58 -21.00 -10.21
C LYS A 61 -11.33 -19.67 -10.12
N ILE A 62 -10.61 -18.54 -10.17
CA ILE A 62 -11.22 -17.19 -10.11
C ILE A 62 -11.33 -16.51 -11.47
N GLN A 63 -10.95 -17.21 -12.55
CA GLN A 63 -11.10 -16.67 -13.89
C GLN A 63 -12.59 -16.55 -14.22
N ASN A 64 -12.99 -15.43 -14.81
CA ASN A 64 -14.34 -15.27 -15.34
C ASN A 64 -14.58 -16.27 -16.47
N GLU A 65 -15.81 -16.72 -16.68
CA GLU A 65 -16.19 -17.64 -17.75
C GLU A 65 -15.78 -17.17 -19.15
N LYS A 66 -15.66 -15.85 -19.35
CA LYS A 66 -15.19 -15.23 -20.61
C LYS A 66 -13.66 -15.17 -20.74
N GLY A 67 -12.91 -15.66 -19.77
CA GLY A 67 -11.45 -15.81 -19.82
C GLY A 67 -10.63 -14.68 -19.21
N TYR A 68 -11.23 -13.66 -18.60
CA TYR A 68 -10.52 -12.54 -17.96
C TYR A 68 -10.49 -12.63 -16.42
N TRP A 69 -9.65 -11.81 -15.80
CA TRP A 69 -9.61 -11.60 -14.35
C TRP A 69 -10.01 -10.17 -14.00
N VAL A 70 -10.74 -10.01 -12.89
CA VAL A 70 -11.09 -8.71 -12.33
C VAL A 70 -10.52 -8.64 -10.92
N PHE A 71 -9.73 -7.61 -10.68
CA PHE A 71 -9.23 -7.27 -9.36
C PHE A 71 -9.44 -5.78 -9.12
N ASP A 72 -9.52 -5.41 -7.86
CA ASP A 72 -9.57 -4.01 -7.48
C ASP A 72 -8.24 -3.34 -7.80
N LEU A 73 -8.30 -2.28 -8.60
CA LEU A 73 -7.17 -1.38 -8.79
C LEU A 73 -7.19 -0.35 -7.65
N GLU A 74 -6.50 -0.66 -6.56
CA GLU A 74 -6.38 0.26 -5.43
C GLU A 74 -5.49 1.45 -5.82
N ALA A 75 -6.12 2.62 -5.93
CA ALA A 75 -5.45 3.90 -6.13
C ALA A 75 -5.53 4.75 -4.84
N ASP A 76 -4.93 5.94 -4.89
CA ASP A 76 -5.07 6.92 -3.82
C ASP A 76 -6.50 7.50 -3.71
N THR A 77 -6.67 8.47 -2.82
CA THR A 77 -7.96 9.12 -2.59
C THR A 77 -8.30 10.23 -3.58
N THR A 78 -7.43 10.55 -4.54
CA THR A 78 -7.62 11.66 -5.48
C THR A 78 -8.73 11.39 -6.47
N ILE A 79 -8.76 10.22 -7.13
CA ILE A 79 -9.81 9.84 -8.09
C ILE A 79 -11.22 9.96 -7.48
N PRO A 80 -11.54 9.34 -6.33
CA PRO A 80 -12.87 9.48 -5.75
C PRO A 80 -13.15 10.91 -5.29
N SER A 81 -12.14 11.66 -4.82
CA SER A 81 -12.31 13.06 -4.41
C SER A 81 -12.65 13.96 -5.60
N GLU A 82 -11.93 13.81 -6.70
CA GLU A 82 -12.13 14.55 -7.94
C GLU A 82 -13.49 14.23 -8.55
N TYR A 83 -13.95 12.98 -8.46
CA TYR A 83 -15.32 12.62 -8.86
C TYR A 83 -16.38 13.43 -8.08
N ILE A 84 -16.26 13.53 -6.75
CA ILE A 84 -17.19 14.34 -5.95
C ILE A 84 -17.18 15.81 -6.40
N LEU A 85 -15.98 16.37 -6.58
CA LEU A 85 -15.80 17.77 -6.96
C LEU A 85 -16.35 18.04 -8.38
N LEU A 86 -16.14 17.11 -9.31
CA LEU A 86 -16.66 17.18 -10.67
C LEU A 86 -18.19 17.13 -10.69
N GLN A 87 -18.81 16.21 -9.95
CA GLN A 87 -20.27 16.13 -9.88
C GLN A 87 -20.88 17.40 -9.28
N ARG A 88 -20.23 17.98 -8.27
CA ARG A 88 -20.62 19.30 -7.75
C ARG A 88 -20.49 20.40 -8.80
N PHE A 89 -19.40 20.41 -9.56
CA PHE A 89 -19.18 21.40 -10.62
C PHE A 89 -20.24 21.29 -11.73
N LEU A 90 -20.63 20.07 -12.11
CA LEU A 90 -21.68 19.82 -13.11
C LEU A 90 -23.11 19.99 -12.58
N GLY A 91 -23.29 20.21 -11.27
CA GLY A 91 -24.61 20.30 -10.65
C GLY A 91 -25.35 18.96 -10.56
N HIS A 92 -24.65 17.84 -10.69
CA HIS A 92 -25.23 16.51 -10.58
C HIS A 92 -25.38 16.07 -9.13
N GLU A 93 -26.48 15.37 -8.84
CA GLU A 93 -26.66 14.70 -7.56
C GLU A 93 -25.95 13.35 -7.56
N ILE A 94 -25.23 13.08 -6.48
CA ILE A 94 -24.61 11.78 -6.23
C ILE A 94 -25.58 10.95 -5.38
N PRO A 95 -25.86 9.69 -5.75
CA PRO A 95 -26.69 8.82 -4.92
C PRO A 95 -26.17 8.72 -3.48
N GLU A 96 -27.07 8.78 -2.49
CA GLU A 96 -26.69 8.79 -1.07
C GLU A 96 -25.86 7.57 -0.65
N ASP A 97 -26.14 6.39 -1.22
CA ASP A 97 -25.34 5.21 -0.93
C ASP A 97 -23.88 5.36 -1.39
N LEU A 98 -23.68 5.89 -2.60
CA LEU A 98 -22.35 6.15 -3.15
C LEU A 98 -21.63 7.23 -2.34
N LYS A 99 -22.33 8.29 -1.92
CA LYS A 99 -21.77 9.31 -1.00
C LYS A 99 -21.24 8.69 0.28
N ARG A 100 -22.03 7.82 0.93
CA ARG A 100 -21.62 7.13 2.17
C ARG A 100 -20.39 6.25 1.96
N ARG A 101 -20.36 5.46 0.88
CA ARG A 101 -19.24 4.57 0.55
C ARG A 101 -17.96 5.36 0.27
N ILE A 102 -18.03 6.43 -0.52
CA ILE A 102 -16.87 7.30 -0.79
C ILE A 102 -16.41 7.97 0.51
N ALA A 103 -17.32 8.50 1.33
CA ALA A 103 -16.94 9.15 2.58
C ALA A 103 -16.26 8.18 3.56
N ALA A 104 -16.72 6.94 3.65
CA ALA A 104 -16.07 5.89 4.45
C ALA A 104 -14.68 5.55 3.88
N TYR A 105 -14.58 5.37 2.55
CA TYR A 105 -13.32 5.11 1.86
C TYR A 105 -12.26 6.17 2.14
N LEU A 106 -12.64 7.46 2.04
CA LEU A 106 -11.74 8.58 2.31
C LEU A 106 -11.32 8.61 3.78
N ARG A 107 -12.24 8.47 4.73
CA ARG A 107 -11.90 8.48 6.17
C ARG A 107 -11.00 7.32 6.59
N ASN A 108 -11.23 6.13 6.05
CA ASN A 108 -10.41 4.95 6.37
C ASN A 108 -8.96 5.06 5.90
N ARG A 109 -8.67 5.98 4.96
CA ARG A 109 -7.32 6.26 4.44
C ARG A 109 -6.71 7.54 5.00
N GLN A 110 -7.39 8.20 5.93
CA GLN A 110 -6.83 9.35 6.62
C GLN A 110 -5.77 8.87 7.63
N LEU A 111 -4.58 9.47 7.56
CA LEU A 111 -3.50 9.22 8.50
C LEU A 111 -3.82 9.84 9.87
N GLU A 112 -3.11 9.39 10.91
CA GLU A 112 -3.28 9.93 12.28
C GLU A 112 -3.00 11.45 12.37
N ASN A 113 -2.11 11.97 11.52
CA ASN A 113 -1.82 13.40 11.43
C ASN A 113 -2.89 14.20 10.64
N GLY A 114 -3.95 13.53 10.17
CA GLY A 114 -5.06 14.12 9.44
C GLY A 114 -4.87 14.25 7.93
N GLY A 115 -3.70 13.90 7.39
CA GLY A 115 -3.41 13.93 5.95
C GLY A 115 -3.79 12.65 5.21
N TRP A 116 -3.61 12.65 3.88
CA TRP A 116 -3.82 11.50 3.00
C TRP A 116 -2.57 11.20 2.17
N PRO A 117 -2.17 9.93 2.03
CA PRO A 117 -1.01 9.54 1.23
C PRO A 117 -1.39 9.27 -0.24
N LEU A 118 -0.38 9.17 -1.11
CA LEU A 118 -0.55 8.76 -2.52
C LEU A 118 -0.43 7.24 -2.73
N TYR A 119 0.05 6.50 -1.74
CA TYR A 119 0.22 5.06 -1.80
C TYR A 119 0.13 4.47 -0.40
N HIS A 120 -0.04 3.15 -0.33
CA HIS A 120 -0.16 2.43 0.93
C HIS A 120 1.06 2.67 1.83
N GLU A 121 0.83 3.00 3.10
CA GLU A 121 1.88 3.31 4.09
C GLU A 121 2.79 4.51 3.73
N GLY A 122 2.37 5.36 2.79
CA GLY A 122 3.08 6.61 2.47
C GLY A 122 2.85 7.73 3.49
N GLU A 123 3.66 8.79 3.38
CA GLU A 123 3.45 10.03 4.14
C GLU A 123 2.30 10.87 3.58
N ALA A 124 1.80 11.82 4.39
CA ALA A 124 0.77 12.75 3.96
C ALA A 124 1.23 13.58 2.76
N ASN A 125 0.43 13.58 1.69
CA ASN A 125 0.64 14.40 0.51
C ASN A 125 -0.33 15.58 0.50
N ILE A 126 0.18 16.79 0.26
CA ILE A 126 -0.64 18.02 0.28
C ILE A 126 -1.78 18.00 -0.75
N SER A 127 -1.51 17.54 -1.96
CA SER A 127 -2.49 17.52 -3.06
C SER A 127 -3.61 16.52 -2.77
N ALA A 128 -3.25 15.31 -2.34
CA ALA A 128 -4.23 14.29 -1.94
C ALA A 128 -5.07 14.75 -0.74
N SER A 129 -4.41 15.37 0.25
CA SER A 129 -5.08 15.84 1.47
C SER A 129 -6.09 16.95 1.19
N VAL A 130 -5.72 17.95 0.39
CA VAL A 130 -6.62 19.06 0.02
C VAL A 130 -7.85 18.51 -0.73
N LYS A 131 -7.65 17.65 -1.73
CA LYS A 131 -8.77 17.08 -2.50
C LYS A 131 -9.69 16.25 -1.62
N SER A 132 -9.13 15.37 -0.79
CA SER A 132 -9.89 14.49 0.12
C SER A 132 -10.70 15.29 1.13
N TYR A 133 -10.10 16.34 1.70
CA TYR A 133 -10.77 17.22 2.64
C TYR A 133 -11.96 17.95 2.00
N PHE A 134 -11.78 18.56 0.83
CA PHE A 134 -12.87 19.28 0.16
C PHE A 134 -13.98 18.34 -0.34
N ALA A 135 -13.63 17.14 -0.80
CA ALA A 135 -14.60 16.12 -1.15
C ALA A 135 -15.45 15.72 0.07
N LEU A 136 -14.83 15.44 1.22
CA LEU A 136 -15.54 15.14 2.46
C LEU A 136 -16.44 16.29 2.92
N LYS A 137 -15.98 17.53 2.76
CA LYS A 137 -16.78 18.73 3.05
C LYS A 137 -18.03 18.81 2.17
N GLN A 138 -17.90 18.54 0.86
CA GLN A 138 -19.06 18.52 -0.05
C GLN A 138 -20.04 17.39 0.22
N LEU A 139 -19.57 16.28 0.77
CA LEU A 139 -20.42 15.17 1.21
C LEU A 139 -21.14 15.45 2.54
N GLY A 140 -21.03 16.67 3.10
CA GLY A 140 -21.67 17.06 4.37
C GLY A 140 -20.84 16.74 5.61
N GLY A 141 -19.55 16.44 5.45
CA GLY A 141 -18.67 15.94 6.50
C GLY A 141 -17.80 16.98 7.20
N LEU A 142 -18.40 17.85 8.03
CA LEU A 142 -17.75 18.35 9.27
C LEU A 142 -18.68 18.27 10.50
N SER A 143 -19.87 17.66 10.38
CA SER A 143 -20.79 17.48 11.49
C SER A 143 -20.64 16.09 12.11
N ARG A 144 -19.87 16.07 13.21
CA ARG A 144 -19.61 14.99 14.18
C ARG A 144 -18.50 14.00 13.82
N CYS A 145 -17.42 14.14 14.59
CA CYS A 145 -16.60 13.02 15.05
C CYS A 145 -17.50 11.84 15.43
N PHE A 146 -17.50 10.80 14.60
CA PHE A 146 -17.86 9.46 15.04
C PHE A 146 -16.54 8.77 15.34
N PRO A 147 -16.25 8.39 16.60
CA PRO A 147 -15.07 7.59 16.88
C PRO A 147 -15.31 6.21 16.30
N TYR A 148 -14.66 5.88 15.19
CA TYR A 148 -14.53 4.49 14.78
C TYR A 148 -13.15 4.01 15.21
N GLY A 149 -13.14 3.08 16.17
CA GLY A 149 -11.97 2.31 16.57
C GLY A 149 -11.51 1.38 15.44
N PRO A 150 -10.31 0.79 15.58
CA PRO A 150 -9.69 0.02 14.52
C PRO A 150 -10.43 -1.30 14.29
N GLY A 151 -10.73 -1.60 13.03
CA GLY A 151 -10.96 -2.97 12.56
C GLY A 151 -12.41 -3.36 12.29
N GLN A 152 -12.96 -2.91 11.16
CA GLN A 152 -13.90 -3.73 10.40
C GLN A 152 -13.56 -3.63 8.91
N ALA A 153 -12.92 -4.67 8.41
CA ALA A 153 -12.78 -4.93 6.98
C ALA A 153 -14.19 -5.14 6.40
N ILE A 154 -14.57 -4.28 5.46
CA ILE A 154 -15.80 -4.46 4.68
C ILE A 154 -15.36 -4.97 3.31
N TYR A 155 -15.40 -6.29 3.14
CA TYR A 155 -15.52 -6.94 1.84
C TYR A 155 -16.84 -7.73 1.86
N PRO A 156 -17.78 -7.50 0.94
CA PRO A 156 -18.83 -8.48 0.67
C PRO A 156 -18.25 -9.64 -0.14
N GLU A 157 -18.84 -10.83 0.04
CA GLU A 157 -18.61 -12.03 -0.78
C GLU A 157 -18.94 -11.80 -2.27
#